data_AF-A0A6H1UEQ8-F1
#
_entry.id   AF-A0A6H1UEQ8-F1
#
_cell.length_a   1.000
_cell.length_b   1.000
_cell.length_c   1.000
_cell.angle_alpha   90.00
_cell.angle_beta   90.00
_cell.angle_gamma   90.00
#
_symmetry.space_group_name_H-M   'P 1'
#
loop_
_entity.id
_entity.type
_entity.pdbx_description
1 polymer ?
#
loop_
_entity_poly.entity_id
_entity_poly.type
_entity_poly.pdbx_seq_one_letter_code
_entity_poly.pdbx_strand_id
1 'polypeptide(L)'
;MSSIETTVKQSKRIESLLTKHFNAEGRGLHEKVSSCEAQLPNLLVRQIRWIATLRNKAVHEDEFELKNSAEFERRCDHVVSQLQLLIAPKASALNTRAATMAELNSANGNPASEKSKMRISMAILLIIVTTLSYLYYAYAENQQQQRFERQQQRLQLANAAKQAKAQAAKQTNQAQAEVEPDESQPQPSNTQSVSVSLQPGSLAQKAQQAKSDLQQAKDDIRTNLLEQILTDINLSTDKVMVSANADGTVNLLLPVDWTIPTTTLLPVINRYLHDYKGRQIKQQRLDTALADRDNPAGITISRIWNSQDNQKLPYSHDLYQWLTAHQVKLVANFGDRSAELILASGRDCHVSCRGVGNDEFQIMTTTPKPRTPMMFSKQRNPMVVASLPMAALTAEHQLTLKLVVTHKDNVVSSKSISLNEPLQPQQLLDRIETAHTDYQHAQQRIEQIKQIILEQTELVVGEVQVKANKDGSSNLIIPINWKMPHSLLLAEVNRYFHQYRAEPFNYQSIDFDRYPDVNGHGLRISRMWNRDELEKQPNSEKLLAKLMADDIVIRARIGDSKGQLGIATAMDCHVSCRLGGDDEYHIRFSGKQESIVISNVSDAQLAQASELKLTLERN
;
A
#
# COMPACT_ATOMS: atom_id res chain seq x y z
N MET A 1 -10.02 30.18 -5.52
CA MET A 1 -8.55 30.08 -5.59
C MET A 1 -8.23 28.93 -6.53
N SER A 2 -7.26 29.09 -7.43
CA SER A 2 -6.87 28.01 -8.35
C SER A 2 -6.15 26.90 -7.57
N SER A 3 -6.23 25.64 -8.05
CA SER A 3 -5.53 24.51 -7.41
C SER A 3 -4.04 24.79 -7.22
N ILE A 4 -3.41 25.47 -8.18
CA ILE A 4 -2.00 25.88 -8.14
C ILE A 4 -1.72 26.79 -6.94
N GLU A 5 -2.55 27.82 -6.75
CA GLU A 5 -2.37 28.81 -5.70
C GLU A 5 -2.48 28.20 -4.30
N THR A 6 -3.53 27.38 -4.08
CA THR A 6 -3.73 26.66 -2.82
C THR A 6 -2.55 25.73 -2.52
N THR A 7 -2.13 24.94 -3.51
CA THR A 7 -1.07 23.94 -3.34
C THR A 7 0.29 24.58 -3.05
N VAL A 8 0.63 25.66 -3.73
CA VAL A 8 1.87 26.42 -3.49
C VAL A 8 1.85 27.14 -2.14
N LYS A 9 0.71 27.72 -1.76
CA LYS A 9 0.57 28.43 -0.46
C LYS A 9 0.75 27.48 0.71
N GLN A 10 0.10 26.32 0.68
CA GLN A 10 0.20 25.33 1.77
C GLN A 10 1.58 24.68 1.84
N SER A 11 2.18 24.31 0.70
CA SER A 11 3.52 23.71 0.70
C SER A 11 4.59 24.66 1.25
N LYS A 12 4.48 25.97 0.96
CA LYS A 12 5.39 27.00 1.49
C LYS A 12 5.38 27.09 3.02
N ARG A 13 4.24 26.84 3.69
CA ARG A 13 4.17 26.81 5.17
C ARG A 13 5.07 25.70 5.73
N ILE A 14 5.01 24.52 5.14
CA ILE A 14 5.84 23.36 5.53
C ILE A 14 7.31 23.65 5.23
N GLU A 15 7.63 24.14 4.04
CA GLU A 15 9.01 24.52 3.68
C GLU A 15 9.60 25.53 4.67
N SER A 16 8.81 26.50 5.12
CA SER A 16 9.24 27.53 6.08
C SER A 16 9.58 26.92 7.44
N LEU A 17 8.76 25.98 7.93
CA LEU A 17 9.03 25.28 9.20
C LEU A 17 10.28 24.41 9.11
N LEU A 18 10.45 23.67 8.02
CA LEU A 18 11.63 22.84 7.78
C LEU A 18 12.91 23.67 7.72
N THR A 19 12.87 24.78 6.99
CA THR A 19 14.05 25.66 6.85
C THR A 19 14.39 26.33 8.18
N LYS A 20 13.39 26.84 8.90
CA LYS A 20 13.58 27.63 10.13
C LYS A 20 14.01 26.78 11.33
N HIS A 21 13.52 25.55 11.45
CA HIS A 21 13.68 24.77 12.68
C HIS A 21 14.50 23.48 12.50
N PHE A 22 14.69 23.02 11.27
CA PHE A 22 15.41 21.78 10.99
C PHE A 22 16.63 22.00 10.07
N ASN A 23 16.97 23.26 9.78
CA ASN A 23 18.05 23.66 8.87
C ASN A 23 17.96 22.96 7.51
N ALA A 24 16.74 22.78 6.99
CA ALA A 24 16.53 22.12 5.72
C ALA A 24 17.06 22.97 4.55
N GLU A 25 17.76 22.34 3.62
CA GLU A 25 18.37 22.93 2.43
C GLU A 25 17.75 22.39 1.14
N GLY A 26 17.73 23.21 0.09
CA GLY A 26 17.22 22.84 -1.23
C GLY A 26 16.22 23.84 -1.81
N ARG A 27 16.01 23.74 -3.12
CA ARG A 27 15.19 24.68 -3.91
C ARG A 27 13.69 24.46 -3.75
N GLY A 28 13.27 23.25 -3.42
CA GLY A 28 11.85 22.91 -3.24
C GLY A 28 11.64 21.90 -2.12
N LEU A 29 10.38 21.69 -1.75
CA LEU A 29 9.99 20.82 -0.62
C LEU A 29 10.61 19.41 -0.65
N HIS A 30 10.79 18.80 -1.82
CA HIS A 30 11.39 17.45 -1.95
C HIS A 30 12.89 17.43 -1.61
N GLU A 31 13.62 18.48 -1.98
CA GLU A 31 15.04 18.65 -1.65
C GLU A 31 15.17 18.97 -0.15
N LYS A 32 14.36 19.92 0.35
CA LYS A 32 14.32 20.31 1.76
C LYS A 32 14.04 19.15 2.70
N VAL A 33 13.02 18.34 2.44
CA VAL A 33 12.74 17.18 3.30
C VAL A 33 13.86 16.15 3.26
N SER A 34 14.50 15.93 2.11
CA SER A 34 15.62 15.00 2.00
C SER A 34 16.84 15.46 2.79
N SER A 35 17.11 16.76 2.85
CA SER A 35 18.24 17.31 3.62
C SER A 35 18.10 17.15 5.14
N CYS A 36 16.86 17.09 5.65
CA CYS A 36 16.57 17.00 7.09
C CYS A 36 15.88 15.69 7.49
N GLU A 37 15.82 14.69 6.61
CA GLU A 37 15.01 13.48 6.83
C GLU A 37 15.43 12.69 8.09
N ALA A 38 16.72 12.73 8.44
CA ALA A 38 17.25 12.08 9.64
C ALA A 38 16.73 12.68 10.96
N GLN A 39 16.19 13.91 10.92
CA GLN A 39 15.65 14.62 12.09
C GLN A 39 14.13 14.43 12.23
N LEU A 40 13.48 13.79 11.26
CA LEU A 40 12.03 13.69 11.17
C LEU A 40 11.57 12.23 11.29
N PRO A 41 10.38 11.96 11.87
CA PRO A 41 9.78 10.64 11.80
C PRO A 41 9.56 10.17 10.35
N ASN A 42 9.90 8.92 10.05
CA ASN A 42 9.77 8.35 8.69
C ASN A 42 8.36 8.53 8.07
N LEU A 43 7.32 8.47 8.89
CA LEU A 43 5.94 8.69 8.44
C LEU A 43 5.73 10.13 7.96
N LEU A 44 6.25 11.11 8.70
CA LEU A 44 6.16 12.53 8.38
C LEU A 44 6.93 12.86 7.10
N VAL A 45 8.12 12.25 6.91
CA VAL A 45 8.90 12.37 5.66
C VAL A 45 8.09 11.91 4.44
N ARG A 46 7.38 10.78 4.55
CA ARG A 46 6.54 10.26 3.46
C ARG A 46 5.38 11.20 3.13
N GLN A 47 4.71 11.75 4.15
CA GLN A 47 3.63 12.72 3.95
C GLN A 47 4.13 13.99 3.25
N ILE A 48 5.27 14.54 3.71
CA ILE A 48 5.89 15.72 3.08
C ILE A 48 6.26 15.45 1.62
N ARG A 49 6.82 14.26 1.30
CA ARG A 49 7.14 13.87 -0.09
C ARG A 49 5.90 13.76 -0.97
N TRP A 50 4.80 13.24 -0.45
CA TRP A 50 3.53 13.20 -1.17
C TRP A 50 3.02 14.62 -1.50
N ILE A 51 3.06 15.53 -0.53
CA ILE A 51 2.71 16.95 -0.71
C ILE A 51 3.61 17.60 -1.77
N ALA A 52 4.92 17.34 -1.71
CA ALA A 52 5.88 17.85 -2.68
C ALA A 52 5.59 17.36 -4.11
N THR A 53 5.24 16.09 -4.28
CA THR A 53 4.87 15.51 -5.58
C THR A 53 3.64 16.19 -6.15
N LEU A 54 2.55 16.32 -5.38
CA LEU A 54 1.33 17.00 -5.87
C LEU A 54 1.57 18.46 -6.19
N ARG A 55 2.39 19.16 -5.40
CA ARG A 55 2.81 20.53 -5.69
C ARG A 55 3.59 20.64 -6.99
N ASN A 56 4.51 19.72 -7.24
CA ASN A 56 5.27 19.73 -8.49
C ASN A 56 4.38 19.47 -9.69
N LYS A 57 3.42 18.54 -9.59
CA LYS A 57 2.42 18.31 -10.64
C LYS A 57 1.59 19.55 -10.92
N ALA A 58 1.02 20.16 -9.88
CA ALA A 58 0.21 21.36 -10.01
C ALA A 58 0.97 22.56 -10.62
N VAL A 59 2.29 22.61 -10.49
CA VAL A 59 3.11 23.70 -11.03
C VAL A 59 3.65 23.41 -12.44
N HIS A 60 3.86 22.14 -12.79
CA HIS A 60 4.60 21.75 -14.00
C HIS A 60 3.81 20.96 -15.04
N GLU A 61 2.71 20.31 -14.66
CA GLU A 61 1.83 19.61 -15.60
C GLU A 61 0.71 20.59 -16.00
N ASP A 62 0.69 20.99 -17.27
CA ASP A 62 -0.43 21.75 -17.85
C ASP A 62 -1.72 20.92 -17.70
N GLU A 63 -2.82 21.58 -17.31
CA GLU A 63 -4.13 20.95 -17.05
C GLU A 63 -4.20 20.03 -15.80
N PHE A 64 -3.19 20.04 -14.91
CA PHE A 64 -3.30 19.32 -13.66
C PHE A 64 -4.33 19.97 -12.71
N GLU A 65 -5.47 19.31 -12.53
CA GLU A 65 -6.45 19.67 -11.52
C GLU A 65 -6.33 18.79 -10.27
N LEU A 66 -6.26 19.44 -9.12
CA LEU A 66 -6.16 18.74 -7.84
C LEU A 66 -7.55 18.24 -7.43
N LYS A 67 -7.83 16.96 -7.71
CA LYS A 67 -9.14 16.30 -7.54
C LYS A 67 -9.81 16.50 -6.17
N ASN A 68 -9.02 16.62 -5.11
CA ASN A 68 -9.52 16.78 -3.73
C ASN A 68 -8.67 17.81 -2.96
N SER A 69 -9.00 19.09 -3.13
CA SER A 69 -8.30 20.19 -2.45
C SER A 69 -8.41 20.11 -0.94
N ALA A 70 -9.57 19.72 -0.41
CA ALA A 70 -9.80 19.59 1.03
C ALA A 70 -8.91 18.51 1.68
N GLU A 71 -8.70 17.37 1.02
CA GLU A 71 -7.78 16.35 1.53
C GLU A 71 -6.33 16.83 1.53
N PHE A 72 -5.91 17.52 0.46
CA PHE A 72 -4.56 18.08 0.37
C PHE A 72 -4.30 19.12 1.47
N GLU A 73 -5.26 20.03 1.71
CA GLU A 73 -5.19 21.03 2.78
C GLU A 73 -5.11 20.36 4.16
N ARG A 74 -6.01 19.40 4.45
CA ARG A 74 -5.99 18.65 5.71
C ARG A 74 -4.64 17.97 5.97
N ARG A 75 -4.06 17.33 4.95
CA ARG A 75 -2.73 16.70 5.07
C ARG A 75 -1.63 17.73 5.31
N CYS A 76 -1.71 18.91 4.69
CA CYS A 76 -0.76 19.99 4.95
C CYS A 76 -0.85 20.51 6.40
N ASP A 77 -2.06 20.74 6.90
CA ASP A 77 -2.29 21.20 8.27
C ASP A 77 -1.86 20.16 9.31
N HIS A 78 -2.10 18.88 9.02
CA HIS A 78 -1.58 17.77 9.84
C HIS A 78 -0.05 17.79 9.92
N VAL A 79 0.65 17.90 8.78
CA VAL A 79 2.12 17.97 8.74
C VAL A 79 2.64 19.20 9.50
N VAL A 80 1.98 20.36 9.34
CA VAL A 80 2.33 21.60 10.06
C VAL A 80 2.19 21.40 11.57
N SER A 81 1.08 20.82 12.02
CA SER A 81 0.83 20.52 13.44
C SER A 81 1.90 19.59 14.02
N GLN A 82 2.23 18.50 13.30
CA GLN A 82 3.27 17.56 13.73
C GLN A 82 4.66 18.21 13.79
N LEU A 83 5.03 19.04 12.82
CA LEU A 83 6.29 19.78 12.86
C LEU A 83 6.32 20.75 14.04
N GLN A 84 5.22 21.44 14.34
CA GLN A 84 5.11 22.33 15.50
C GLN A 84 5.27 21.59 16.82
N LEU A 85 4.70 20.38 16.95
CA LEU A 85 4.90 19.53 18.13
C LEU A 85 6.37 19.14 18.33
N LEU A 86 7.12 18.92 17.24
CA LEU A 86 8.56 18.64 17.31
C LEU A 86 9.40 19.87 17.67
N ILE A 87 8.92 21.06 17.31
CA ILE A 87 9.58 22.35 17.59
C ILE A 87 9.36 22.80 19.04
N ALA A 88 8.22 22.46 19.63
CA ALA A 88 7.86 22.89 20.98
C ALA A 88 8.97 22.50 21.99
N PRO A 89 9.40 23.42 22.86
CA PRO A 89 10.56 23.19 23.73
C PRO A 89 10.32 22.00 24.68
N LYS A 90 11.23 21.03 24.64
CA LYS A 90 11.29 19.85 25.52
C LYS A 90 11.28 20.16 27.03
N ALA A 91 11.40 21.44 27.42
CA ALA A 91 11.33 21.91 28.80
C ALA A 91 9.96 21.67 29.46
N SER A 92 8.85 21.63 28.72
CA SER A 92 7.54 21.33 29.32
C SER A 92 7.37 19.83 29.60
N ALA A 93 7.94 18.94 28.79
CA ALA A 93 7.83 17.49 28.97
C ALA A 93 8.71 16.95 30.12
N LEU A 94 9.86 17.58 30.39
CA LEU A 94 10.74 17.22 31.51
C LEU A 94 10.16 17.66 32.87
N ASN A 95 9.48 18.81 32.92
CA ASN A 95 8.82 19.27 34.15
C ASN A 95 7.60 18.41 34.50
N THR A 96 6.85 17.91 33.52
CA THR A 96 5.72 17.00 33.77
C THR A 96 6.20 15.62 34.25
N ARG A 97 7.35 15.13 33.75
CA ARG A 97 7.97 13.87 34.21
C ARG A 97 8.63 13.98 35.58
N ALA A 98 9.25 15.11 35.89
CA ALA A 98 9.84 15.36 37.21
C ALA A 98 8.76 15.54 38.29
N ALA A 99 7.63 16.20 37.97
CA ALA A 99 6.50 16.34 38.88
C ALA A 99 5.79 15.00 39.13
N THR A 100 5.59 14.17 38.10
CA THR A 100 5.00 12.82 38.27
C THR A 100 5.94 11.85 38.99
N MET A 101 7.27 11.93 38.78
CA MET A 101 8.23 11.12 39.56
C MET A 101 8.40 11.61 41.01
N ALA A 102 8.17 12.89 41.30
CA ALA A 102 8.20 13.41 42.67
C ALA A 102 6.96 12.98 43.47
N GLU A 103 5.77 12.95 42.86
CA GLU A 103 4.55 12.43 43.50
C GLU A 103 4.60 10.90 43.70
N LEU A 104 5.18 10.13 42.77
CA LEU A 104 5.32 8.67 42.90
C LEU A 104 6.34 8.24 43.98
N ASN A 105 7.33 9.07 44.30
CA ASN A 105 8.33 8.76 45.34
C ASN A 105 7.89 9.16 46.76
N SER A 106 6.83 9.97 46.91
CA SER A 106 6.24 10.29 48.21
C SER A 106 5.30 9.18 48.74
N ALA A 107 5.01 8.16 47.93
CA ALA A 107 3.98 7.16 48.22
C ALA A 107 4.50 5.73 48.48
N ASN A 108 5.80 5.47 48.47
CA ASN A 108 6.30 4.12 48.73
C ASN A 108 7.52 4.10 49.66
N GLY A 109 7.30 3.52 50.84
CA GLY A 109 8.36 3.13 51.76
C GLY A 109 9.33 2.12 51.14
N ASN A 110 10.56 2.15 51.67
CA ASN A 110 11.72 1.31 51.37
C ASN A 110 11.46 -0.05 50.71
N PRO A 111 12.29 -0.41 49.71
CA PRO A 111 13.16 -1.56 49.95
C PRO A 111 14.60 -1.34 49.46
N ALA A 112 15.53 -1.24 50.43
CA ALA A 112 16.95 -1.34 50.17
C ALA A 112 17.34 -2.82 50.00
N SER A 113 17.16 -3.38 48.80
CA SER A 113 17.68 -4.72 48.44
C SER A 113 17.74 -4.98 46.92
N GLU A 114 16.90 -4.34 46.10
CA GLU A 114 16.79 -4.69 44.66
C GLU A 114 17.62 -3.85 43.68
N LYS A 115 18.20 -2.73 44.13
CA LYS A 115 18.96 -1.81 43.25
C LYS A 115 20.29 -2.38 42.72
N SER A 116 20.81 -3.48 43.27
CA SER A 116 22.07 -4.09 42.79
C SER A 116 21.86 -5.01 41.57
N LYS A 117 20.74 -5.74 41.51
CA LYS A 117 20.44 -6.67 40.40
C LYS A 117 20.13 -5.93 39.09
N MET A 118 19.46 -4.78 39.18
CA MET A 118 19.14 -3.94 38.00
C MET A 118 20.39 -3.32 37.35
N ARG A 119 21.41 -2.97 38.15
CA ARG A 119 22.67 -2.41 37.62
C ARG A 119 23.51 -3.44 36.85
N ILE A 120 23.52 -4.69 37.30
CA ILE A 120 24.23 -5.78 36.62
C ILE A 120 23.52 -6.13 35.30
N SER A 121 22.18 -6.20 35.29
CA SER A 121 21.42 -6.48 34.06
C SER A 121 21.59 -5.40 32.99
N MET A 122 21.62 -4.13 33.38
CA MET A 122 21.82 -3.00 32.45
C MET A 122 23.23 -2.98 31.86
N ALA A 123 24.26 -3.34 32.65
CA ALA A 123 25.63 -3.46 32.16
C ALA A 123 25.79 -4.59 31.12
N ILE A 124 25.14 -5.74 31.34
CA ILE A 124 25.14 -6.87 30.40
C ILE A 124 24.46 -6.48 29.08
N LEU A 125 23.33 -5.79 29.13
CA LEU A 125 22.62 -5.32 27.93
C LEU A 125 23.50 -4.36 27.11
N LEU A 126 24.20 -3.45 27.79
CA LEU A 126 25.06 -2.46 27.15
C LEU A 126 26.25 -3.14 26.46
N ILE A 127 26.84 -4.15 27.09
CA ILE A 127 27.87 -4.99 26.48
C ILE A 127 27.31 -5.66 25.22
N ILE A 128 26.18 -6.36 25.30
CA ILE A 128 25.57 -7.06 24.14
C ILE A 128 25.32 -6.11 22.97
N VAL A 129 24.77 -4.93 23.22
CA VAL A 129 24.50 -3.93 22.16
C VAL A 129 25.81 -3.45 21.53
N THR A 130 26.84 -3.20 22.33
CA THR A 130 28.16 -2.80 21.80
C THR A 130 28.83 -3.92 20.99
N THR A 131 28.75 -5.18 21.43
CA THR A 131 29.32 -6.31 20.67
C THR A 131 28.57 -6.54 19.37
N LEU A 132 27.24 -6.47 19.37
CA LEU A 132 26.43 -6.60 18.15
C LEU A 132 26.70 -5.45 17.18
N SER A 133 26.87 -4.22 17.69
CA SER A 133 27.23 -3.06 16.87
C SER A 133 28.62 -3.22 16.24
N TYR A 134 29.59 -3.72 17.00
CA TYR A 134 30.94 -4.01 16.50
C TYR A 134 30.93 -5.12 15.43
N LEU A 135 30.19 -6.20 15.66
CA LEU A 135 30.03 -7.29 14.69
C LEU A 135 29.34 -6.81 13.40
N TYR A 136 28.33 -5.95 13.53
CA TYR A 136 27.67 -5.34 12.38
C TYR A 136 28.62 -4.44 11.58
N TYR A 137 29.43 -3.64 12.26
CA TYR A 137 30.43 -2.79 11.62
C TYR A 137 31.48 -3.63 10.87
N ALA A 138 32.05 -4.65 11.52
CA ALA A 138 33.01 -5.56 10.89
C ALA A 138 32.41 -6.31 9.68
N TYR A 139 31.14 -6.70 9.76
CA TYR A 139 30.42 -7.30 8.64
C TYR A 139 30.25 -6.31 7.46
N ALA A 140 29.91 -5.06 7.76
CA ALA A 140 29.77 -4.02 6.74
C ALA A 140 31.09 -3.69 6.05
N GLU A 141 32.20 -3.65 6.79
CA GLU A 141 33.55 -3.42 6.27
C GLU A 141 34.00 -4.58 5.35
N ASN A 142 33.79 -5.84 5.75
CA ASN A 142 34.06 -7.01 4.91
C ASN A 142 33.24 -6.96 3.59
N GLN A 143 31.97 -6.54 3.65
CA GLN A 143 31.15 -6.34 2.46
C GLN A 143 31.69 -5.24 1.53
N GLN A 144 32.30 -4.17 2.07
CA GLN A 144 32.93 -3.14 1.25
C GLN A 144 34.21 -3.67 0.58
N GLN A 145 35.04 -4.42 1.31
CA GLN A 145 36.27 -5.00 0.78
C GLN A 145 35.98 -5.99 -0.36
N GLN A 146 34.99 -6.86 -0.20
CA GLN A 146 34.56 -7.78 -1.27
C GLN A 146 34.03 -7.04 -2.52
N ARG A 147 33.41 -5.86 -2.35
CA ARG A 147 32.95 -5.05 -3.49
C ARG A 147 34.14 -4.44 -4.23
N PHE A 148 35.14 -3.95 -3.49
CA PHE A 148 36.36 -3.40 -4.06
C PHE A 148 37.15 -4.46 -4.85
N GLU A 149 37.30 -5.65 -4.29
CA GLU A 149 37.96 -6.78 -4.97
C GLU A 149 37.23 -7.17 -6.27
N ARG A 150 35.89 -7.26 -6.26
CA ARG A 150 35.10 -7.54 -7.47
C ARG A 150 35.25 -6.43 -8.52
N GLN A 151 35.38 -5.17 -8.12
CA GLN A 151 35.63 -4.05 -9.04
C GLN A 151 37.02 -4.16 -9.67
N GLN A 152 38.06 -4.47 -8.88
CA GLN A 152 39.41 -4.71 -9.38
C GLN A 152 39.45 -5.88 -10.37
N GLN A 153 38.80 -6.99 -10.04
CA GLN A 153 38.73 -8.16 -10.92
C GLN A 153 37.99 -7.83 -12.24
N ARG A 154 36.92 -7.04 -12.20
CA ARG A 154 36.23 -6.56 -13.40
C ARG A 154 37.11 -5.67 -14.26
N LEU A 155 37.90 -4.79 -13.64
CA LEU A 155 38.84 -3.93 -14.35
C LEU A 155 39.94 -4.75 -15.05
N GLN A 156 40.46 -5.76 -14.36
CA GLN A 156 41.45 -6.70 -14.92
C GLN A 156 40.88 -7.50 -16.10
N LEU A 157 39.67 -8.06 -15.98
CA LEU A 157 39.00 -8.77 -17.07
C LEU A 157 38.71 -7.84 -18.26
N ALA A 158 38.28 -6.61 -18.02
CA ALA A 158 38.05 -5.62 -19.07
C ALA A 158 39.35 -5.25 -19.81
N ASN A 159 40.45 -5.09 -19.08
CA ASN A 159 41.77 -4.83 -19.65
C ASN A 159 42.30 -6.04 -20.43
N ALA A 160 42.14 -7.25 -19.91
CA ALA A 160 42.50 -8.48 -20.61
C ALA A 160 41.68 -8.66 -21.90
N ALA A 161 40.38 -8.39 -21.87
CA ALA A 161 39.53 -8.42 -23.06
C ALA A 161 39.93 -7.36 -24.10
N LYS A 162 40.33 -6.15 -23.67
CA LYS A 162 40.88 -5.13 -24.56
C LYS A 162 42.19 -5.58 -25.21
N GLN A 163 43.10 -6.18 -24.44
CA GLN A 163 44.37 -6.71 -24.95
C GLN A 163 44.13 -7.87 -25.93
N ALA A 164 43.24 -8.80 -25.61
CA ALA A 164 42.88 -9.91 -26.50
C ALA A 164 42.30 -9.41 -27.84
N LYS A 165 41.42 -8.40 -27.80
CA LYS A 165 40.91 -7.76 -29.03
C LYS A 165 42.02 -7.09 -29.84
N ALA A 166 42.96 -6.40 -29.19
CA ALA A 166 44.09 -5.77 -29.87
C ALA A 166 45.03 -6.81 -30.48
N GLN A 167 45.27 -7.94 -29.82
CA GLN A 167 46.07 -9.04 -30.35
C GLN A 167 45.37 -9.73 -31.53
N ALA A 168 44.07 -9.99 -31.44
CA ALA A 168 43.30 -10.56 -32.54
C ALA A 168 43.31 -9.64 -33.78
N ALA A 169 43.22 -8.31 -33.58
CA ALA A 169 43.34 -7.35 -34.67
C ALA A 169 44.74 -7.36 -35.32
N LYS A 170 45.81 -7.46 -34.53
CA LYS A 170 47.18 -7.58 -35.05
C LYS A 170 47.39 -8.87 -35.85
N GLN A 171 46.89 -10.00 -35.35
CA GLN A 171 46.95 -11.29 -36.05
C GLN A 171 46.15 -11.29 -37.35
N THR A 172 44.98 -10.63 -37.37
CA THR A 172 44.18 -10.48 -38.59
C THR A 172 44.93 -9.68 -39.66
N ASN A 173 45.62 -8.61 -39.26
CA ASN A 173 46.41 -7.79 -40.19
C ASN A 173 47.69 -8.50 -40.67
N GLN A 174 48.32 -9.34 -39.84
CA GLN A 174 49.47 -10.16 -40.25
C GLN A 174 49.06 -11.28 -41.21
N ALA A 175 47.94 -11.96 -40.95
CA ALA A 175 47.41 -13.01 -41.83
C ALA A 175 46.95 -12.47 -43.20
N GLN A 176 46.60 -11.17 -43.29
CA GLN A 176 46.29 -10.52 -44.57
C GLN A 176 47.54 -10.02 -45.31
N ALA A 177 48.69 -9.92 -44.65
CA ALA A 177 49.96 -9.49 -45.26
C ALA A 177 50.83 -10.65 -45.77
N GLU A 178 50.53 -11.90 -45.40
CA GLU A 178 51.33 -13.09 -45.76
C GLU A 178 50.75 -13.94 -46.92
N VAL A 179 49.79 -13.42 -47.68
CA VAL A 179 49.32 -14.08 -48.92
C VAL A 179 50.03 -13.47 -50.14
N GLU A 180 51.32 -13.77 -50.26
CA GLU A 180 52.02 -13.83 -51.55
C GLU A 180 52.47 -15.29 -51.74
N PRO A 181 52.23 -15.91 -52.92
CA PRO A 181 52.52 -17.32 -53.11
C PRO A 181 54.00 -17.49 -53.49
N ASP A 182 54.76 -18.20 -52.67
CA ASP A 182 55.98 -18.84 -53.16
C ASP A 182 56.15 -20.25 -52.57
N GLU A 183 56.57 -21.14 -53.46
CA GLU A 183 56.75 -22.57 -53.29
C GLU A 183 58.02 -22.89 -52.49
N SER A 184 58.01 -24.08 -51.87
CA SER A 184 59.14 -24.90 -51.40
C SER A 184 59.43 -24.99 -49.89
N GLN A 185 59.84 -26.20 -49.48
CA GLN A 185 59.69 -26.89 -48.19
C GLN A 185 60.83 -26.64 -47.14
N PRO A 186 61.08 -27.49 -46.11
CA PRO A 186 60.45 -27.52 -44.76
C PRO A 186 61.47 -27.51 -43.58
N GLN A 187 61.02 -27.36 -42.31
CA GLN A 187 61.50 -28.03 -41.05
C GLN A 187 61.14 -27.26 -39.73
N PRO A 188 61.16 -27.91 -38.55
CA PRO A 188 60.05 -27.83 -37.58
C PRO A 188 60.37 -27.06 -36.27
N SER A 189 59.33 -26.58 -35.60
CA SER A 189 59.40 -26.28 -34.17
C SER A 189 58.08 -26.58 -33.46
N ASN A 190 58.17 -27.52 -32.52
CA ASN A 190 57.13 -27.97 -31.60
C ASN A 190 56.52 -26.82 -30.80
N THR A 191 55.31 -26.41 -31.15
CA THR A 191 54.33 -25.93 -30.17
C THR A 191 52.99 -26.48 -30.64
N GLN A 192 52.46 -27.50 -29.97
CA GLN A 192 51.13 -28.03 -30.26
C GLN A 192 50.08 -26.99 -29.85
N SER A 193 49.91 -25.94 -30.65
CA SER A 193 48.67 -25.20 -30.70
C SER A 193 47.64 -26.13 -31.32
N VAL A 194 46.75 -26.66 -30.50
CA VAL A 194 45.53 -27.32 -30.99
C VAL A 194 44.68 -26.23 -31.64
N SER A 195 44.96 -25.91 -32.90
CA SER A 195 44.10 -25.07 -33.71
C SER A 195 42.86 -25.91 -34.06
N VAL A 196 41.79 -25.69 -33.31
CA VAL A 196 40.49 -26.25 -33.68
C VAL A 196 40.00 -25.41 -34.85
N SER A 197 40.24 -25.88 -36.09
CA SER A 197 39.66 -25.23 -37.26
C SER A 197 38.14 -25.44 -37.21
N LEU A 198 37.39 -24.40 -36.86
CA LEU A 198 35.94 -24.41 -37.05
C LEU A 198 35.66 -24.42 -38.55
N GLN A 199 34.91 -25.42 -39.02
CA GLN A 199 34.46 -25.51 -40.41
C GLN A 199 33.87 -24.14 -40.84
N PRO A 200 34.36 -23.54 -41.94
CA PRO A 200 33.81 -22.29 -42.48
C PRO A 200 32.30 -22.41 -42.67
N GLY A 201 31.53 -21.46 -42.15
CA GLY A 201 30.05 -21.47 -42.21
C GLY A 201 29.34 -22.08 -41.01
N SER A 202 30.01 -22.86 -40.16
CA SER A 202 29.37 -23.53 -39.01
C SER A 202 28.84 -22.58 -37.93
N LEU A 203 29.51 -21.45 -37.68
CA LEU A 203 29.05 -20.45 -36.70
C LEU A 203 27.86 -19.63 -37.21
N ALA A 204 27.87 -19.27 -38.50
CA ALA A 204 26.76 -18.55 -39.12
C ALA A 204 25.49 -19.43 -39.17
N GLN A 205 25.64 -20.70 -39.50
CA GLN A 205 24.55 -21.68 -39.44
C GLN A 205 24.02 -21.86 -38.02
N LYS A 206 24.89 -21.99 -37.01
CA LYS A 206 24.49 -22.07 -35.59
C LYS A 206 23.75 -20.80 -35.13
N ALA A 207 24.21 -19.62 -35.55
CA ALA A 207 23.55 -18.36 -35.22
C ALA A 207 22.17 -18.27 -35.89
N GLN A 208 22.03 -18.74 -37.13
CA GLN A 208 20.74 -18.77 -37.83
C GLN A 208 19.78 -19.78 -37.19
N GLN A 209 20.27 -20.95 -36.79
CA GLN A 209 19.49 -21.94 -36.06
C GLN A 209 19.00 -21.37 -34.72
N ALA A 210 19.87 -20.72 -33.94
CA ALA A 210 19.48 -20.11 -32.67
C ALA A 210 18.38 -19.04 -32.82
N LYS A 211 18.41 -18.25 -33.90
CA LYS A 211 17.33 -17.30 -34.23
C LYS A 211 16.02 -18.02 -34.57
N SER A 212 16.10 -19.09 -35.35
CA SER A 212 14.95 -19.93 -35.69
C SER A 212 14.35 -20.57 -34.43
N ASP A 213 15.19 -21.11 -33.55
CA ASP A 213 14.77 -21.75 -32.31
C ASP A 213 14.09 -20.76 -31.36
N LEU A 214 14.64 -19.55 -31.21
CA LEU A 214 14.01 -18.48 -30.43
C LEU A 214 12.65 -18.09 -31.02
N GLN A 215 12.53 -17.98 -32.34
CA GLN A 215 11.26 -17.67 -32.98
C GLN A 215 10.23 -18.77 -32.76
N GLN A 216 10.62 -20.04 -32.94
CA GLN A 216 9.76 -21.19 -32.65
C GLN A 216 9.32 -21.22 -31.18
N ALA A 217 10.21 -20.89 -30.24
CA ALA A 217 9.87 -20.81 -28.83
C ALA A 217 8.88 -19.68 -28.52
N LYS A 218 9.00 -18.52 -29.18
CA LYS A 218 8.03 -17.43 -29.07
C LYS A 218 6.66 -17.85 -29.60
N ASP A 219 6.63 -18.55 -30.73
CA ASP A 219 5.40 -19.04 -31.34
C ASP A 219 4.72 -20.08 -30.45
N ASP A 220 5.48 -21.02 -29.89
CA ASP A 220 4.97 -22.03 -28.96
C ASP A 220 4.44 -21.40 -27.67
N ILE A 221 5.13 -20.42 -27.07
CA ILE A 221 4.62 -19.69 -25.90
C ILE A 221 3.37 -18.88 -26.26
N ARG A 222 3.34 -18.20 -27.40
CA ARG A 222 2.15 -17.45 -27.82
C ARG A 222 0.93 -18.35 -27.94
N THR A 223 1.04 -19.42 -28.72
CA THR A 223 -0.11 -20.29 -29.04
C THR A 223 -0.44 -21.23 -27.88
N ASN A 224 0.55 -21.94 -27.35
CA ASN A 224 0.32 -23.02 -26.39
C ASN A 224 0.41 -22.60 -24.92
N LEU A 225 0.81 -21.35 -24.63
CA LEU A 225 0.71 -20.77 -23.28
C LEU A 225 -0.29 -19.61 -23.22
N LEU A 226 -0.09 -18.52 -23.97
CA LEU A 226 -0.90 -17.31 -23.81
C LEU A 226 -2.31 -17.45 -24.42
N GLU A 227 -2.41 -17.94 -25.65
CA GLU A 227 -3.71 -18.18 -26.30
C GLU A 227 -4.42 -19.39 -25.70
N GLN A 228 -3.68 -20.40 -25.23
CA GLN A 228 -4.25 -21.54 -24.52
C GLN A 228 -4.97 -21.13 -23.22
N ILE A 229 -4.47 -20.10 -22.50
CA ILE A 229 -5.20 -19.54 -21.36
C ILE A 229 -6.58 -19.02 -21.80
N LEU A 230 -6.71 -18.45 -23.00
CA LEU A 230 -8.01 -18.00 -23.49
C LEU A 230 -8.99 -19.15 -23.72
N THR A 231 -8.47 -20.30 -24.13
CA THR A 231 -9.27 -21.48 -24.45
C THR A 231 -9.68 -22.24 -23.20
N ASP A 232 -8.74 -22.50 -22.29
CA ASP A 232 -8.89 -23.45 -21.18
C ASP A 232 -9.41 -22.83 -19.88
N ILE A 233 -9.41 -21.50 -19.76
CA ILE A 233 -9.91 -20.85 -18.56
C ILE A 233 -11.38 -21.20 -18.33
N ASN A 234 -11.66 -21.79 -17.17
CA ASN A 234 -13.01 -21.90 -16.68
C ASN A 234 -13.35 -20.60 -15.96
N LEU A 235 -14.29 -19.83 -16.48
CA LEU A 235 -14.68 -18.52 -15.96
C LEU A 235 -16.20 -18.50 -15.72
N SER A 236 -16.60 -18.07 -14.54
CA SER A 236 -18.00 -17.84 -14.18
C SER A 236 -18.19 -16.44 -13.62
N THR A 237 -19.30 -15.80 -13.95
CA THR A 237 -19.67 -14.49 -13.40
C THR A 237 -20.84 -14.64 -12.44
N ASP A 238 -20.83 -13.93 -11.31
CA ASP A 238 -22.02 -13.83 -10.46
C ASP A 238 -22.96 -12.71 -10.97
N LYS A 239 -24.07 -12.50 -10.28
CA LYS A 239 -25.02 -11.42 -10.53
C LYS A 239 -24.30 -10.06 -10.51
N VAL A 240 -24.46 -9.27 -11.57
CA VAL A 240 -23.94 -7.89 -11.60
C VAL A 240 -24.65 -7.05 -10.55
N MET A 241 -23.85 -6.44 -9.68
CA MET A 241 -24.32 -5.55 -8.64
C MET A 241 -24.16 -4.10 -9.09
N VAL A 242 -24.97 -3.22 -8.51
CA VAL A 242 -24.96 -1.79 -8.79
C VAL A 242 -24.69 -1.05 -7.50
N SER A 243 -23.82 -0.04 -7.55
CA SER A 243 -23.63 0.93 -6.46
C SER A 243 -23.84 2.33 -7.00
N ALA A 244 -24.77 3.07 -6.42
CA ALA A 244 -25.00 4.48 -6.75
C ALA A 244 -23.96 5.38 -6.08
N ASN A 245 -23.42 6.35 -6.82
CA ASN A 245 -22.48 7.35 -6.32
C ASN A 245 -23.19 8.63 -5.89
N ALA A 246 -22.55 9.42 -5.03
CA ALA A 246 -23.11 10.67 -4.51
C ALA A 246 -23.28 11.75 -5.60
N ASP A 247 -22.50 11.67 -6.69
CA ASP A 247 -22.57 12.57 -7.85
C ASP A 247 -23.68 12.17 -8.85
N GLY A 248 -24.51 11.18 -8.52
CA GLY A 248 -25.57 10.66 -9.38
C GLY A 248 -25.09 9.68 -10.46
N THR A 249 -23.80 9.35 -10.51
CA THR A 249 -23.30 8.26 -11.36
C THR A 249 -23.51 6.90 -10.69
N VAL A 250 -23.28 5.81 -11.41
CA VAL A 250 -23.33 4.45 -10.85
C VAL A 250 -22.06 3.66 -11.18
N ASN A 251 -21.76 2.68 -10.34
CA ASN A 251 -20.73 1.69 -10.59
C ASN A 251 -21.41 0.33 -10.86
N LEU A 252 -20.94 -0.38 -11.89
CA LEU A 252 -21.28 -1.79 -12.10
C LEU A 252 -20.18 -2.65 -11.50
N LEU A 253 -20.55 -3.52 -10.57
CA LEU A 253 -19.65 -4.48 -9.94
C LEU A 253 -19.93 -5.85 -10.52
N LEU A 254 -18.93 -6.43 -11.18
CA LEU A 254 -18.98 -7.73 -11.83
C LEU A 254 -18.06 -8.70 -11.08
N PRO A 255 -18.59 -9.54 -10.17
CA PRO A 255 -17.81 -10.62 -9.56
C PRO A 255 -17.46 -11.67 -10.61
N VAL A 256 -16.18 -12.02 -10.68
CA VAL A 256 -15.69 -13.03 -11.62
C VAL A 256 -14.86 -14.08 -10.90
N ASP A 257 -15.26 -15.33 -11.03
CA ASP A 257 -14.47 -16.47 -10.61
C ASP A 257 -13.82 -17.14 -11.82
N TRP A 258 -12.59 -17.61 -11.66
CA TRP A 258 -11.85 -18.31 -12.69
C TRP A 258 -10.94 -19.39 -12.13
N THR A 259 -10.67 -20.39 -12.97
CA THR A 259 -9.65 -21.41 -12.78
C THR A 259 -8.97 -21.67 -14.11
N ILE A 260 -7.64 -21.63 -14.14
CA ILE A 260 -6.81 -21.91 -15.30
C ILE A 260 -6.11 -23.26 -15.06
N PRO A 261 -6.43 -24.30 -15.86
CA PRO A 261 -5.78 -25.61 -15.75
C PRO A 261 -4.27 -25.50 -15.97
N THR A 262 -3.47 -25.92 -14.99
CA THR A 262 -2.00 -25.84 -15.10
C THR A 262 -1.39 -27.03 -15.84
N THR A 263 -2.18 -28.07 -16.09
CA THR A 263 -1.74 -29.30 -16.78
C THR A 263 -1.32 -29.03 -18.22
N THR A 264 -1.93 -28.05 -18.90
CA THR A 264 -1.58 -27.65 -20.27
C THR A 264 -0.46 -26.61 -20.30
N LEU A 265 -0.40 -25.70 -19.31
CA LEU A 265 0.56 -24.60 -19.28
C LEU A 265 1.96 -25.02 -18.83
N LEU A 266 2.07 -25.81 -17.77
CA LEU A 266 3.36 -26.15 -17.16
C LEU A 266 4.30 -26.93 -18.10
N PRO A 267 3.83 -27.87 -18.96
CA PRO A 267 4.71 -28.52 -19.94
C PRO A 267 5.36 -27.54 -20.93
N VAL A 268 4.61 -26.53 -21.41
CA VAL A 268 5.11 -25.50 -22.34
C VAL A 268 6.12 -24.60 -21.64
N ILE A 269 5.78 -24.10 -20.45
CA ILE A 269 6.69 -23.27 -19.64
C ILE A 269 7.99 -24.04 -19.34
N ASN A 270 7.88 -25.27 -18.84
CA ASN A 270 9.01 -26.11 -18.48
C ASN A 270 9.81 -26.62 -19.67
N ARG A 271 9.36 -26.42 -20.92
CA ARG A 271 10.17 -26.71 -22.10
C ARG A 271 11.32 -25.70 -22.23
N TYR A 272 11.04 -24.42 -22.02
CA TYR A 272 11.98 -23.33 -22.31
C TYR A 272 12.55 -22.62 -21.09
N LEU A 273 11.87 -22.71 -19.94
CA LEU A 273 12.17 -21.96 -18.74
C LEU A 273 12.30 -22.92 -17.55
N HIS A 274 12.96 -22.48 -16.49
CA HIS A 274 13.09 -23.26 -15.24
C HIS A 274 13.06 -22.37 -13.99
N ASP A 275 12.93 -23.03 -12.85
CA ASP A 275 13.06 -22.44 -11.52
C ASP A 275 14.51 -22.61 -11.00
N TYR A 276 14.76 -22.18 -9.76
CA TYR A 276 16.02 -22.32 -9.04
C TYR A 276 16.67 -23.70 -9.22
N LYS A 277 17.98 -23.70 -9.51
CA LYS A 277 18.81 -24.88 -9.77
C LYS A 277 18.33 -25.76 -10.93
N GLY A 278 17.70 -25.17 -11.95
CA GLY A 278 17.24 -25.90 -13.13
C GLY A 278 16.05 -26.82 -12.90
N ARG A 279 15.31 -26.60 -11.80
CA ARG A 279 14.14 -27.41 -11.48
C ARG A 279 12.96 -27.02 -12.36
N GLN A 280 12.02 -27.95 -12.53
CA GLN A 280 10.75 -27.64 -13.15
C GLN A 280 9.99 -26.61 -12.31
N ILE A 281 9.48 -25.58 -12.99
CA ILE A 281 8.50 -24.63 -12.50
C ILE A 281 7.23 -25.41 -12.15
N LYS A 282 6.63 -25.09 -11.01
CA LYS A 282 5.41 -25.71 -10.49
C LYS A 282 4.38 -24.64 -10.18
N GLN A 283 3.12 -25.05 -10.07
CA GLN A 283 2.12 -24.21 -9.41
C GLN A 283 2.49 -24.05 -7.93
N GLN A 284 2.39 -22.84 -7.43
CA GLN A 284 2.68 -22.48 -6.05
C GLN A 284 1.70 -21.39 -5.59
N ARG A 285 1.78 -21.03 -4.31
CA ARG A 285 1.08 -19.84 -3.81
C ARG A 285 1.86 -18.61 -4.24
N LEU A 286 1.19 -17.64 -4.87
CA LEU A 286 1.84 -16.39 -5.28
C LEU A 286 2.15 -15.54 -4.05
N ASP A 287 3.34 -14.96 -3.99
CA ASP A 287 3.67 -14.01 -2.93
C ASP A 287 2.95 -12.68 -3.23
N THR A 288 1.81 -12.49 -2.56
CA THR A 288 1.08 -11.22 -2.61
C THR A 288 1.63 -10.28 -1.56
N ALA A 289 1.32 -8.98 -1.64
CA ALA A 289 1.85 -7.99 -0.70
C ALA A 289 1.44 -8.23 0.77
N LEU A 290 0.54 -9.18 1.03
CA LEU A 290 0.09 -9.59 2.35
C LEU A 290 0.49 -11.06 2.57
N ALA A 291 1.32 -11.30 3.59
CA ALA A 291 1.82 -12.63 3.97
C ALA A 291 0.74 -13.51 4.65
N ASP A 292 -0.49 -13.51 4.14
CA ASP A 292 -1.58 -14.29 4.71
C ASP A 292 -1.66 -15.69 4.08
N ARG A 293 -2.28 -16.63 4.79
CA ARG A 293 -2.39 -18.06 4.39
C ARG A 293 -3.24 -18.30 3.14
N ASP A 294 -3.81 -17.24 2.57
CA ASP A 294 -4.83 -17.25 1.53
C ASP A 294 -4.35 -16.68 0.18
N ASN A 295 -3.03 -16.73 -0.06
CA ASN A 295 -2.45 -16.39 -1.35
C ASN A 295 -3.03 -17.24 -2.48
N PRO A 296 -3.40 -16.64 -3.63
CA PRO A 296 -3.93 -17.37 -4.77
C PRO A 296 -2.90 -18.35 -5.30
N ALA A 297 -3.39 -19.45 -5.85
CA ALA A 297 -2.52 -20.35 -6.59
C ALA A 297 -2.12 -19.70 -7.92
N GLY A 298 -0.88 -19.93 -8.33
CA GLY A 298 -0.35 -19.39 -9.57
C GLY A 298 1.00 -19.98 -9.95
N ILE A 299 1.57 -19.45 -11.01
CA ILE A 299 2.87 -19.83 -11.55
C ILE A 299 3.75 -18.59 -11.54
N THR A 300 4.98 -18.72 -11.07
CA THR A 300 5.98 -17.64 -11.09
C THR A 300 7.17 -18.06 -11.92
N ILE A 301 7.60 -17.20 -12.83
CA ILE A 301 8.80 -17.36 -13.65
C ILE A 301 9.74 -16.22 -13.27
N SER A 302 10.87 -16.53 -12.65
CA SER A 302 11.84 -15.52 -12.21
C SER A 302 12.89 -15.23 -13.27
N ARG A 303 13.22 -13.94 -13.44
CA ARG A 303 14.32 -13.45 -14.26
C ARG A 303 15.67 -13.99 -13.79
N ILE A 304 15.88 -14.10 -12.47
CA ILE A 304 17.19 -14.51 -11.91
C ILE A 304 17.58 -15.90 -12.43
N TRP A 305 16.60 -16.81 -12.49
CA TRP A 305 16.80 -18.19 -12.95
C TRP A 305 16.78 -18.32 -14.46
N ASN A 306 16.30 -17.31 -15.19
CA ASN A 306 16.28 -17.29 -16.65
C ASN A 306 17.10 -16.10 -17.19
N SER A 307 18.16 -15.74 -16.47
CA SER A 307 19.13 -14.71 -16.86
C SER A 307 20.18 -15.32 -17.80
N GLN A 308 21.00 -14.48 -18.45
CA GLN A 308 22.02 -14.95 -19.39
C GLN A 308 22.94 -16.02 -18.79
N ASP A 309 23.28 -15.90 -17.50
CA ASP A 309 24.19 -16.84 -16.81
C ASP A 309 23.51 -18.13 -16.33
N ASN A 310 22.18 -18.13 -16.24
CA ASN A 310 21.39 -19.23 -15.66
C ASN A 310 20.37 -19.81 -16.64
N GLN A 311 20.40 -19.42 -17.91
CA GLN A 311 19.38 -19.80 -18.88
C GLN A 311 19.35 -21.30 -19.15
N LYS A 312 18.13 -21.85 -19.26
CA LYS A 312 17.92 -23.27 -19.59
C LYS A 312 18.40 -23.61 -21.00
N LEU A 313 18.11 -22.72 -21.94
CA LEU A 313 18.48 -22.79 -23.34
C LEU A 313 19.25 -21.51 -23.70
N PRO A 314 20.08 -21.51 -24.76
CA PRO A 314 20.89 -20.34 -25.13
C PRO A 314 20.11 -19.04 -25.38
N TYR A 315 18.78 -19.12 -25.51
CA TYR A 315 17.86 -18.03 -25.80
C TYR A 315 16.78 -17.83 -24.72
N SER A 316 16.81 -18.55 -23.59
CA SER A 316 15.75 -18.44 -22.57
C SER A 316 15.68 -17.04 -21.97
N HIS A 317 16.79 -16.30 -21.91
CA HIS A 317 16.79 -14.93 -21.44
C HIS A 317 15.98 -13.99 -22.33
N ASP A 318 16.24 -14.03 -23.65
CA ASP A 318 15.52 -13.20 -24.63
C ASP A 318 14.04 -13.61 -24.71
N LEU A 319 13.76 -14.89 -24.59
CA LEU A 319 12.40 -15.42 -24.52
C LEU A 319 11.65 -14.92 -23.27
N TYR A 320 12.33 -14.91 -22.11
CA TYR A 320 11.77 -14.35 -20.87
C TYR A 320 11.46 -12.86 -21.01
N GLN A 321 12.40 -12.06 -21.54
CA GLN A 321 12.18 -10.63 -21.78
C GLN A 321 10.96 -10.40 -22.70
N TRP A 322 10.87 -11.17 -23.78
CA TRP A 322 9.73 -11.14 -24.69
C TRP A 322 8.42 -11.51 -23.98
N LEU A 323 8.41 -12.56 -23.14
CA LEU A 323 7.24 -12.97 -22.37
C LEU A 323 6.77 -11.86 -21.40
N THR A 324 7.69 -11.18 -20.71
CA THR A 324 7.34 -10.09 -19.79
C THR A 324 6.70 -8.86 -20.44
N ALA A 325 6.82 -8.73 -21.77
CA ALA A 325 6.12 -7.69 -22.53
C ALA A 325 4.66 -8.05 -22.86
N HIS A 326 4.21 -9.25 -22.48
CA HIS A 326 2.83 -9.71 -22.68
C HIS A 326 2.00 -9.61 -21.40
N GLN A 327 0.69 -9.45 -21.58
CA GLN A 327 -0.27 -9.55 -20.49
C GLN A 327 -1.51 -10.32 -20.95
N VAL A 328 -2.07 -11.11 -20.04
CA VAL A 328 -3.41 -11.69 -20.21
C VAL A 328 -4.35 -10.98 -19.24
N LYS A 329 -5.39 -10.35 -19.78
CA LYS A 329 -6.33 -9.53 -19.03
C LYS A 329 -7.77 -9.94 -19.31
N LEU A 330 -8.61 -9.85 -18.29
CA LEU A 330 -10.05 -9.80 -18.43
C LEU A 330 -10.47 -8.32 -18.48
N VAL A 331 -11.26 -7.95 -19.48
CA VAL A 331 -11.71 -6.58 -19.73
C VAL A 331 -13.23 -6.56 -19.78
N ALA A 332 -13.84 -5.84 -18.85
CA ALA A 332 -15.27 -5.57 -18.85
C ALA A 332 -15.50 -4.18 -19.45
N ASN A 333 -16.36 -4.05 -20.47
CA ASN A 333 -16.67 -2.78 -21.11
C ASN A 333 -18.16 -2.47 -21.01
N PHE A 334 -18.49 -1.22 -20.76
CA PHE A 334 -19.84 -0.67 -20.83
C PHE A 334 -19.76 0.73 -21.46
N GLY A 335 -20.17 0.86 -22.72
CA GLY A 335 -19.98 2.10 -23.48
C GLY A 335 -18.50 2.44 -23.66
N ASP A 336 -18.10 3.64 -23.25
CA ASP A 336 -16.74 4.16 -23.27
C ASP A 336 -15.92 3.84 -22.00
N ARG A 337 -16.55 3.20 -21.00
CA ARG A 337 -15.90 2.83 -19.73
C ARG A 337 -15.48 1.37 -19.74
N SER A 338 -14.33 1.11 -19.12
CA SER A 338 -13.80 -0.23 -18.98
C SER A 338 -13.22 -0.48 -17.59
N ALA A 339 -13.18 -1.75 -17.22
CA ALA A 339 -12.47 -2.26 -16.04
C ALA A 339 -11.57 -3.42 -16.47
N GLU A 340 -10.38 -3.51 -15.88
CA GLU A 340 -9.38 -4.52 -16.25
C GLU A 340 -8.93 -5.35 -15.04
N LEU A 341 -8.83 -6.66 -15.25
CA LEU A 341 -8.28 -7.63 -14.31
C LEU A 341 -7.11 -8.37 -14.96
N ILE A 342 -5.89 -8.22 -14.46
CA ILE A 342 -4.72 -8.90 -15.04
C ILE A 342 -4.60 -10.29 -14.41
N LEU A 343 -4.61 -11.31 -15.27
CA LEU A 343 -4.46 -12.71 -14.89
C LEU A 343 -3.01 -13.19 -15.06
N ALA A 344 -2.29 -12.62 -16.03
CA ALA A 344 -0.87 -12.88 -16.22
C ALA A 344 -0.12 -11.62 -16.70
N SER A 345 1.05 -11.32 -16.12
CA SER A 345 1.89 -10.18 -16.53
C SER A 345 3.31 -10.30 -15.97
N GLY A 346 4.24 -9.57 -16.58
CA GLY A 346 5.48 -9.17 -15.94
C GLY A 346 5.21 -8.28 -14.72
N ARG A 347 6.02 -8.43 -13.67
CA ARG A 347 5.92 -7.69 -12.42
C ARG A 347 7.30 -7.27 -11.90
N ASP A 348 7.36 -6.04 -11.41
CA ASP A 348 8.49 -5.52 -10.65
C ASP A 348 8.43 -6.06 -9.22
N CYS A 349 9.50 -6.71 -8.79
CA CYS A 349 9.62 -7.22 -7.43
C CYS A 349 9.73 -6.04 -6.44
N HIS A 350 8.73 -5.90 -5.56
CA HIS A 350 8.49 -4.66 -4.80
C HIS A 350 9.36 -4.49 -3.55
N VAL A 351 10.01 -5.54 -3.02
CA VAL A 351 10.60 -5.49 -1.67
C VAL A 351 12.04 -6.02 -1.56
N SER A 352 12.50 -6.92 -2.44
CA SER A 352 13.83 -7.55 -2.29
C SER A 352 14.74 -7.45 -3.52
N CYS A 353 14.23 -6.99 -4.65
CA CYS A 353 14.99 -6.92 -5.88
C CYS A 353 15.47 -5.48 -6.11
N ARG A 354 16.71 -5.31 -6.60
CA ARG A 354 17.42 -4.04 -6.71
C ARG A 354 16.88 -3.12 -7.83
N GLY A 355 15.57 -2.89 -7.89
CA GLY A 355 14.96 -1.76 -8.60
C GLY A 355 15.06 -1.75 -10.13
N VAL A 356 15.33 -2.87 -10.79
CA VAL A 356 15.31 -2.96 -12.27
C VAL A 356 14.15 -3.85 -12.68
N GLY A 357 13.05 -3.25 -13.12
CA GLY A 357 11.74 -3.89 -13.35
C GLY A 357 11.70 -5.17 -14.19
N ASN A 358 10.55 -5.84 -14.14
CA ASN A 358 10.19 -7.17 -14.64
C ASN A 358 11.12 -8.29 -14.14
N ASP A 359 11.14 -8.48 -12.81
CA ASP A 359 11.87 -9.57 -12.15
C ASP A 359 11.14 -10.90 -12.20
N GLU A 360 9.81 -10.86 -12.35
CA GLU A 360 8.98 -12.05 -12.39
C GLU A 360 7.90 -11.92 -13.48
N PHE A 361 7.54 -13.04 -14.10
CA PHE A 361 6.28 -13.18 -14.83
C PHE A 361 5.38 -14.08 -14.00
N GLN A 362 4.20 -13.58 -13.64
CA GLN A 362 3.25 -14.30 -12.80
C GLN A 362 2.00 -14.65 -13.60
N ILE A 363 1.46 -15.85 -13.38
CA ILE A 363 0.15 -16.30 -13.89
C ILE A 363 -0.68 -16.68 -12.67
N MET A 364 -1.82 -16.03 -12.47
CA MET A 364 -2.72 -16.29 -11.36
C MET A 364 -3.80 -17.27 -11.81
N THR A 365 -3.67 -18.52 -11.37
CA THR A 365 -4.42 -19.65 -11.94
C THR A 365 -5.75 -19.88 -11.26
N THR A 366 -6.00 -19.26 -10.11
CA THR A 366 -7.29 -19.32 -9.41
C THR A 366 -7.67 -17.94 -8.92
N THR A 367 -8.96 -17.65 -8.85
CA THR A 367 -9.46 -16.45 -8.19
C THR A 367 -8.96 -16.37 -6.75
N PRO A 368 -8.35 -15.24 -6.34
CA PRO A 368 -8.03 -15.02 -4.95
C PRO A 368 -9.31 -14.99 -4.13
N LYS A 369 -9.23 -15.42 -2.86
CA LYS A 369 -10.34 -15.22 -1.93
C LYS A 369 -10.70 -13.73 -1.87
N PRO A 370 -11.96 -13.38 -1.57
CA PRO A 370 -12.35 -12.01 -1.27
C PRO A 370 -11.34 -11.41 -0.29
N ARG A 371 -10.79 -10.23 -0.62
CA ARG A 371 -9.75 -9.47 0.11
C ARG A 371 -8.29 -9.79 -0.16
N THR A 372 -7.94 -10.91 -0.78
CA THR A 372 -6.53 -11.11 -1.15
C THR A 372 -6.22 -10.16 -2.31
N PRO A 373 -5.20 -9.27 -2.19
CA PRO A 373 -4.87 -8.35 -3.24
C PRO A 373 -4.56 -9.12 -4.52
N MET A 374 -5.12 -8.63 -5.62
CA MET A 374 -4.80 -9.08 -6.96
C MET A 374 -3.30 -8.92 -7.24
N MET A 375 -2.84 -9.45 -8.39
CA MET A 375 -1.46 -9.31 -8.84
C MET A 375 -0.94 -7.85 -8.77
N PHE A 376 -1.83 -6.89 -9.04
CA PHE A 376 -1.58 -5.47 -8.85
C PHE A 376 -2.45 -4.90 -7.73
N SER A 377 -1.85 -4.08 -6.85
CA SER A 377 -2.51 -3.51 -5.67
C SER A 377 -3.68 -2.57 -5.98
N LYS A 378 -3.88 -2.17 -7.24
CA LYS A 378 -5.04 -1.38 -7.69
C LYS A 378 -6.18 -2.23 -8.27
N GLN A 379 -5.92 -3.50 -8.59
CA GLN A 379 -6.92 -4.40 -9.17
C GLN A 379 -7.71 -5.12 -8.10
N ARG A 380 -8.97 -5.40 -8.40
CA ARG A 380 -9.94 -5.97 -7.47
C ARG A 380 -10.88 -6.92 -8.21
N ASN A 381 -11.43 -7.86 -7.45
CA ASN A 381 -12.56 -8.68 -7.83
C ASN A 381 -13.62 -8.50 -6.73
N PRO A 382 -14.81 -7.94 -7.02
CA PRO A 382 -15.41 -7.72 -8.34
C PRO A 382 -14.71 -6.67 -9.22
N MET A 383 -14.81 -6.82 -10.53
CA MET A 383 -14.41 -5.80 -11.50
C MET A 383 -15.39 -4.63 -11.45
N VAL A 384 -14.89 -3.40 -11.36
CA VAL A 384 -15.75 -2.20 -11.19
C VAL A 384 -15.68 -1.32 -12.43
N VAL A 385 -16.77 -1.27 -13.21
CA VAL A 385 -16.94 -0.27 -14.26
C VAL A 385 -17.54 0.98 -13.60
N ALA A 386 -16.67 1.94 -13.29
CA ALA A 386 -16.99 3.05 -12.41
C ALA A 386 -17.54 4.28 -13.14
N SER A 387 -18.26 5.11 -12.39
CA SER A 387 -18.67 6.47 -12.77
C SER A 387 -19.48 6.54 -14.08
N LEU A 388 -20.41 5.60 -14.25
CA LEU A 388 -21.33 5.60 -15.38
C LEU A 388 -22.44 6.63 -15.17
N PRO A 389 -22.63 7.58 -16.10
CA PRO A 389 -23.76 8.51 -16.01
C PRO A 389 -25.07 7.76 -16.25
N MET A 390 -26.16 8.18 -15.60
CA MET A 390 -27.48 7.55 -15.77
C MET A 390 -27.92 7.46 -17.23
N ALA A 391 -27.59 8.45 -18.05
CA ALA A 391 -27.89 8.47 -19.48
C ALA A 391 -27.18 7.34 -20.27
N ALA A 392 -26.00 6.88 -19.84
CA ALA A 392 -25.31 5.78 -20.49
C ALA A 392 -26.00 4.43 -20.25
N LEU A 393 -26.82 4.31 -19.20
CA LEU A 393 -27.53 3.08 -18.82
C LEU A 393 -28.81 2.89 -19.62
N THR A 394 -29.37 3.98 -20.14
CA THR A 394 -30.53 3.98 -21.05
C THR A 394 -30.14 3.86 -22.51
N ALA A 395 -28.87 4.11 -22.84
CA ALA A 395 -28.34 3.83 -24.18
C ALA A 395 -28.31 2.30 -24.41
N GLU A 396 -28.35 1.86 -25.66
CA GLU A 396 -28.27 0.43 -26.06
C GLU A 396 -26.88 -0.21 -25.79
N HIS A 397 -26.16 0.29 -24.79
CA HIS A 397 -24.89 -0.27 -24.35
C HIS A 397 -25.13 -1.57 -23.56
N GLN A 398 -24.37 -2.59 -23.90
CA GLN A 398 -24.36 -3.86 -23.20
C GLN A 398 -23.05 -4.02 -22.44
N LEU A 399 -23.12 -4.57 -21.24
CA LEU A 399 -21.93 -5.00 -20.52
C LEU A 399 -21.31 -6.18 -21.28
N THR A 400 -20.10 -5.99 -21.79
CA THR A 400 -19.36 -7.04 -22.49
C THR A 400 -18.14 -7.45 -21.68
N LEU A 401 -17.82 -8.74 -21.70
CA LEU A 401 -16.65 -9.29 -21.05
C LEU A 401 -15.76 -9.93 -22.11
N LYS A 402 -14.48 -9.53 -22.15
CA LYS A 402 -13.50 -10.07 -23.10
C LYS A 402 -12.24 -10.47 -22.37
N LEU A 403 -11.70 -11.61 -22.74
CA LEU A 403 -10.37 -12.01 -22.34
C LEU A 403 -9.40 -11.63 -23.47
N VAL A 404 -8.30 -10.96 -23.13
CA VAL A 404 -7.42 -10.28 -24.09
C VAL A 404 -5.97 -10.62 -23.78
N VAL A 405 -5.22 -11.03 -24.80
CA VAL A 405 -3.76 -11.08 -24.77
C VAL A 405 -3.24 -9.80 -25.41
N THR A 406 -2.35 -9.10 -24.71
CA THR A 406 -1.69 -7.90 -25.21
C THR A 406 -0.18 -8.10 -25.27
N HIS A 407 0.48 -7.40 -26.19
CA HIS A 407 1.93 -7.26 -26.26
C HIS A 407 2.27 -5.77 -26.35
N LYS A 408 2.94 -5.24 -25.33
CA LYS A 408 3.19 -3.79 -25.19
C LYS A 408 1.90 -2.98 -25.42
N ASP A 409 0.84 -3.38 -24.72
CA ASP A 409 -0.53 -2.82 -24.78
C ASP A 409 -1.29 -2.99 -26.11
N ASN A 410 -0.68 -3.57 -27.15
CA ASN A 410 -1.38 -3.89 -28.39
C ASN A 410 -2.11 -5.23 -28.25
N VAL A 411 -3.39 -5.27 -28.60
CA VAL A 411 -4.19 -6.51 -28.60
C VAL A 411 -3.65 -7.46 -29.66
N VAL A 412 -3.23 -8.66 -29.23
CA VAL A 412 -2.73 -9.73 -30.11
C VAL A 412 -3.83 -10.74 -30.39
N SER A 413 -4.57 -11.14 -29.35
CA SER A 413 -5.71 -12.06 -29.46
C SER A 413 -6.75 -11.71 -28.41
N SER A 414 -8.01 -12.07 -28.68
CA SER A 414 -9.09 -11.87 -27.73
C SER A 414 -10.20 -12.90 -27.91
N LYS A 415 -10.95 -13.16 -26.83
CA LYS A 415 -12.10 -14.05 -26.80
C LYS A 415 -13.22 -13.39 -25.99
N SER A 416 -14.39 -13.24 -26.60
CA SER A 416 -15.59 -12.79 -25.89
C SER A 416 -16.07 -13.86 -24.92
N ILE A 417 -16.47 -13.43 -23.72
CA ILE A 417 -16.99 -14.28 -22.66
C ILE A 417 -18.46 -13.90 -22.44
N SER A 418 -19.34 -14.90 -22.50
CA SER A 418 -20.75 -14.70 -22.18
C SER A 418 -20.92 -14.49 -20.69
N LEU A 419 -21.73 -13.50 -20.31
CA LEU A 419 -22.17 -13.34 -18.92
C LEU A 419 -23.20 -14.42 -18.60
N ASN A 420 -23.18 -14.92 -17.35
CA ASN A 420 -24.16 -15.90 -16.88
C ASN A 420 -25.60 -15.35 -16.91
N GLU A 421 -25.76 -14.05 -16.69
CA GLU A 421 -27.03 -13.34 -16.77
C GLU A 421 -26.86 -12.14 -17.72
N PRO A 422 -27.46 -12.15 -18.94
CA PRO A 422 -27.45 -10.97 -19.79
C PRO A 422 -28.26 -9.86 -19.10
N LEU A 423 -27.64 -8.70 -18.85
CA LEU A 423 -28.34 -7.56 -18.26
C LEU A 423 -29.24 -6.93 -19.31
N GLN A 424 -30.55 -7.12 -19.17
CA GLN A 424 -31.51 -6.31 -19.90
C GLN A 424 -31.48 -4.88 -19.35
N PRO A 425 -31.55 -3.83 -20.19
CA PRO A 425 -31.51 -2.43 -19.75
C PRO A 425 -32.53 -2.13 -18.63
N GLN A 426 -33.75 -2.66 -18.74
CA GLN A 426 -34.78 -2.45 -17.71
C GLN A 426 -34.40 -3.07 -16.36
N GLN A 427 -33.89 -4.31 -16.35
CA GLN A 427 -33.45 -4.95 -15.10
C GLN A 427 -32.30 -4.19 -14.45
N LEU A 428 -31.44 -3.55 -15.27
CA LEU A 428 -30.37 -2.70 -14.75
C LEU A 428 -30.96 -1.44 -14.11
N LEU A 429 -31.91 -0.77 -14.77
CA LEU A 429 -32.62 0.39 -14.22
C LEU A 429 -33.32 0.06 -12.90
N ASP A 430 -34.05 -1.07 -12.83
CA ASP A 430 -34.72 -1.52 -11.61
C ASP A 430 -33.72 -1.76 -10.47
N ARG A 431 -32.55 -2.35 -10.78
CA ARG A 431 -31.46 -2.55 -9.81
C ARG A 431 -30.84 -1.24 -9.36
N ILE A 432 -30.74 -0.24 -10.25
CA ILE A 432 -30.24 1.09 -9.91
C ILE A 432 -31.21 1.81 -8.98
N GLU A 433 -32.50 1.80 -9.30
CA GLU A 433 -33.55 2.41 -8.47
C GLU A 433 -33.60 1.75 -7.08
N THR A 434 -33.51 0.42 -7.04
CA THR A 434 -33.39 -0.35 -5.80
C THR A 434 -32.13 0.07 -5.04
N ALA A 435 -30.97 0.10 -5.69
CA ALA A 435 -29.70 0.47 -5.05
C ALA A 435 -29.70 1.93 -4.53
N HIS A 436 -30.38 2.85 -5.23
CA HIS A 436 -30.55 4.22 -4.77
C HIS A 436 -31.44 4.27 -3.53
N THR A 437 -32.59 3.58 -3.56
CA THR A 437 -33.52 3.50 -2.44
C THR A 437 -32.86 2.87 -1.21
N ASP A 438 -32.14 1.77 -1.41
CA ASP A 438 -31.38 1.07 -0.37
C ASP A 438 -30.32 1.99 0.23
N TYR A 439 -29.61 2.76 -0.59
CA TYR A 439 -28.62 3.72 -0.12
C TYR A 439 -29.25 4.85 0.71
N GLN A 440 -30.37 5.43 0.25
CA GLN A 440 -31.09 6.47 0.99
C GLN A 440 -31.60 5.93 2.34
N HIS A 441 -32.18 4.73 2.36
CA HIS A 441 -32.60 4.08 3.60
C HIS A 441 -31.40 3.79 4.51
N ALA A 442 -30.28 3.32 3.97
CA ALA A 442 -29.06 3.12 4.75
C ALA A 442 -28.52 4.44 5.35
N GLN A 443 -28.55 5.54 4.61
CA GLN A 443 -28.19 6.86 5.13
C GLN A 443 -29.10 7.29 6.29
N GLN A 444 -30.41 7.10 6.17
CA GLN A 444 -31.35 7.37 7.27
C GLN A 444 -31.05 6.52 8.51
N ARG A 445 -30.64 5.26 8.32
CA ARG A 445 -30.24 4.36 9.42
C ARG A 445 -28.93 4.78 10.07
N ILE A 446 -27.95 5.29 9.32
CA ILE A 446 -26.75 5.91 9.90
C ILE A 446 -27.12 7.09 10.80
N GLU A 447 -28.07 7.93 10.37
CA GLU A 447 -28.58 9.01 11.21
C GLU A 447 -29.33 8.51 12.45
N GLN A 448 -30.05 7.39 12.33
CA GLN A 448 -30.68 6.71 13.46
C GLN A 448 -29.62 6.18 14.45
N ILE A 449 -28.51 5.62 13.99
CA ILE A 449 -27.39 5.19 14.86
C ILE A 449 -26.90 6.38 15.68
N LYS A 450 -26.67 7.53 15.04
CA LYS A 450 -26.25 8.75 15.73
C LYS A 450 -27.30 9.19 16.76
N GLN A 451 -28.58 9.12 16.40
CA GLN A 451 -29.67 9.50 17.31
C GLN A 451 -29.77 8.57 18.52
N ILE A 452 -29.62 7.26 18.34
CA ILE A 452 -29.57 6.28 19.43
C ILE A 452 -28.43 6.62 20.40
N ILE A 453 -27.25 6.97 19.88
CA ILE A 453 -26.12 7.38 20.73
C ILE A 453 -26.49 8.65 21.51
N LEU A 454 -27.10 9.65 20.89
CA LEU A 454 -27.45 10.91 21.57
C LEU A 454 -28.54 10.72 22.64
N GLU A 455 -29.60 9.97 22.33
CA GLU A 455 -30.79 9.85 23.19
C GLU A 455 -30.66 8.80 24.28
N GLN A 456 -29.87 7.74 24.04
CA GLN A 456 -29.83 6.57 24.92
C GLN A 456 -28.49 6.41 25.65
N THR A 457 -27.56 7.37 25.52
CA THR A 457 -26.36 7.40 26.35
C THR A 457 -26.71 7.91 27.75
N GLU A 458 -26.53 7.05 28.75
CA GLU A 458 -26.62 7.43 30.15
C GLU A 458 -25.30 8.09 30.58
N LEU A 459 -25.37 9.31 31.11
CA LEU A 459 -24.22 10.07 31.60
C LEU A 459 -24.29 10.21 33.12
N VAL A 460 -23.19 9.89 33.80
CA VAL A 460 -23.01 10.11 35.22
C VAL A 460 -21.78 10.99 35.43
N VAL A 461 -22.02 12.19 35.94
CA VAL A 461 -20.99 13.20 36.22
C VAL A 461 -20.50 12.99 37.64
N GLY A 462 -19.19 12.84 37.81
CA GLY A 462 -18.55 12.78 39.11
C GLY A 462 -18.34 14.17 39.71
N GLU A 463 -17.71 14.20 40.89
CA GLU A 463 -17.35 15.45 41.54
C GLU A 463 -16.32 16.22 40.70
N VAL A 464 -16.64 17.47 40.35
CA VAL A 464 -15.77 18.34 39.55
C VAL A 464 -14.56 18.75 40.40
N GLN A 465 -13.36 18.49 39.89
CA GLN A 465 -12.12 18.85 40.54
C GLN A 465 -11.54 20.12 39.92
N VAL A 466 -11.05 21.03 40.77
CA VAL A 466 -10.40 22.27 40.33
C VAL A 466 -8.90 22.15 40.59
N LYS A 467 -8.09 22.28 39.55
CA LYS A 467 -6.63 22.26 39.65
C LYS A 467 -6.06 23.62 39.25
N ALA A 468 -5.53 24.35 40.21
CA ALA A 468 -4.89 25.64 39.96
C ALA A 468 -3.63 25.50 39.08
N ASN A 469 -3.48 26.40 38.12
CA ASN A 469 -2.30 26.56 37.27
C ASN A 469 -1.36 27.64 37.84
N LYS A 470 -0.12 27.66 37.35
CA LYS A 470 0.91 28.63 37.80
C LYS A 470 0.63 30.07 37.38
N ASP A 471 -0.19 30.27 36.35
CA ASP A 471 -0.53 31.58 35.79
C ASP A 471 -1.76 32.22 36.47
N GLY A 472 -2.28 31.61 37.54
CA GLY A 472 -3.48 32.06 38.24
C GLY A 472 -4.78 31.59 37.60
N SER A 473 -4.75 30.87 36.46
CA SER A 473 -5.93 30.19 35.94
C SER A 473 -6.14 28.83 36.63
N SER A 474 -7.27 28.18 36.37
CA SER A 474 -7.54 26.82 36.86
C SER A 474 -7.99 25.89 35.73
N ASN A 475 -7.66 24.60 35.84
CA ASN A 475 -8.25 23.56 35.02
C ASN A 475 -9.41 22.92 35.78
N LEU A 476 -10.56 22.81 35.13
CA LEU A 476 -11.67 21.99 35.64
C LEU A 476 -11.52 20.57 35.07
N ILE A 477 -11.41 19.60 35.95
CA ILE A 477 -11.37 18.18 35.62
C ILE A 477 -12.75 17.64 36.01
N ILE A 478 -13.53 17.24 35.02
CA ILE A 478 -14.91 16.78 35.20
C ILE A 478 -14.90 15.28 34.96
N PRO A 479 -14.90 14.43 36.01
CA PRO A 479 -14.96 12.99 35.84
C PRO A 479 -16.32 12.61 35.24
N ILE A 480 -16.33 11.78 34.21
CA ILE A 480 -17.54 11.32 33.54
C ILE A 480 -17.48 9.81 33.35
N ASN A 481 -18.58 9.17 33.71
CA ASN A 481 -18.88 7.80 33.32
C ASN A 481 -20.05 7.82 32.34
N TRP A 482 -20.02 6.95 31.34
CA TRP A 482 -21.16 6.78 30.46
C TRP A 482 -21.41 5.33 30.10
N LYS A 483 -22.63 5.06 29.68
CA LYS A 483 -23.07 3.75 29.21
C LYS A 483 -24.05 3.91 28.05
N MET A 484 -23.85 3.12 27.00
CA MET A 484 -24.69 3.07 25.81
C MET A 484 -25.35 1.69 25.64
N PRO A 485 -26.54 1.61 25.02
CA PRO A 485 -27.17 0.36 24.64
C PRO A 485 -26.43 -0.27 23.45
N HIS A 486 -25.51 -1.19 23.74
CA HIS A 486 -24.67 -1.81 22.72
C HIS A 486 -25.44 -2.75 21.78
N SER A 487 -26.47 -3.46 22.24
CA SER A 487 -27.18 -4.45 21.42
C SER A 487 -27.88 -3.82 20.22
N LEU A 488 -28.58 -2.71 20.42
CA LEU A 488 -29.27 -1.96 19.37
C LEU A 488 -28.27 -1.36 18.37
N LEU A 489 -27.19 -0.76 18.87
CA LEU A 489 -26.13 -0.19 18.04
C LEU A 489 -25.41 -1.26 17.22
N LEU A 490 -25.05 -2.41 17.83
CA LEU A 490 -24.43 -3.51 17.11
C LEU A 490 -25.34 -4.09 16.04
N ALA A 491 -26.64 -4.20 16.30
CA ALA A 491 -27.60 -4.68 15.29
C ALA A 491 -27.65 -3.76 14.05
N GLU A 492 -27.66 -2.45 14.26
CA GLU A 492 -27.69 -1.48 13.16
C GLU A 492 -26.32 -1.36 12.44
N VAL A 493 -25.21 -1.36 13.19
CA VAL A 493 -23.86 -1.34 12.61
C VAL A 493 -23.62 -2.62 11.78
N ASN A 494 -23.94 -3.80 12.31
CA ASN A 494 -23.73 -5.09 11.62
C ASN A 494 -24.55 -5.27 10.35
N ARG A 495 -25.55 -4.41 10.11
CA ARG A 495 -26.32 -4.41 8.86
C ARG A 495 -25.49 -3.88 7.69
N TYR A 496 -24.59 -2.92 7.94
CA TYR A 496 -23.88 -2.15 6.90
C TYR A 496 -22.36 -2.28 6.95
N PHE A 497 -21.85 -2.71 8.10
CA PHE A 497 -20.44 -2.76 8.40
C PHE A 497 -20.09 -4.10 9.04
N HIS A 498 -18.80 -4.43 8.98
CA HIS A 498 -18.28 -5.63 9.63
C HIS A 498 -16.81 -5.46 10.00
N GLN A 499 -16.32 -6.37 10.85
CA GLN A 499 -14.92 -6.41 11.25
C GLN A 499 -14.09 -7.25 10.27
N TYR A 500 -12.79 -7.32 10.54
CA TYR A 500 -11.88 -8.22 9.83
C TYR A 500 -12.51 -9.63 9.65
N ARG A 501 -12.38 -10.20 8.44
CA ARG A 501 -12.97 -11.49 8.03
C ARG A 501 -14.49 -11.55 7.80
N ALA A 502 -15.18 -10.41 7.60
CA ALA A 502 -16.63 -10.39 7.37
C ALA A 502 -17.42 -10.94 8.56
N GLU A 503 -16.80 -10.93 9.73
CA GLU A 503 -17.46 -11.28 10.95
C GLU A 503 -18.34 -10.10 11.40
N PRO A 504 -19.50 -10.36 11.99
CA PRO A 504 -20.24 -9.32 12.66
C PRO A 504 -19.38 -8.76 13.81
N PHE A 505 -19.50 -7.45 14.04
CA PHE A 505 -19.02 -6.84 15.26
C PHE A 505 -19.70 -7.48 16.47
N ASN A 506 -18.86 -7.87 17.42
CA ASN A 506 -19.30 -8.38 18.70
C ASN A 506 -18.99 -7.33 19.77
N TYR A 507 -19.75 -7.36 20.86
CA TYR A 507 -19.41 -6.57 22.05
C TYR A 507 -18.09 -7.10 22.63
N GLN A 508 -17.01 -6.38 22.39
CA GLN A 508 -15.67 -6.79 22.82
C GLN A 508 -15.02 -5.68 23.63
N SER A 509 -14.17 -6.08 24.58
CA SER A 509 -13.20 -5.15 25.13
C SER A 509 -12.25 -4.81 24.00
N ILE A 510 -12.25 -3.57 23.55
CA ILE A 510 -11.24 -3.14 22.58
C ILE A 510 -10.05 -2.74 23.43
N ASP A 511 -8.99 -3.53 23.36
CA ASP A 511 -7.70 -3.06 23.81
C ASP A 511 -7.30 -1.95 22.86
N PHE A 512 -7.53 -0.71 23.28
CA PHE A 512 -6.94 0.44 22.64
C PHE A 512 -5.47 0.44 23.07
N ASP A 513 -4.70 -0.59 22.69
CA ASP A 513 -3.32 -0.94 23.11
C ASP A 513 -2.30 0.22 23.05
N ARG A 514 -2.68 1.38 22.50
CA ARG A 514 -1.88 2.62 22.42
C ARG A 514 -2.37 3.76 23.34
N TYR A 515 -3.45 3.54 24.08
CA TYR A 515 -4.01 4.43 25.09
C TYR A 515 -4.16 3.62 26.39
N PRO A 516 -3.05 3.42 27.14
CA PRO A 516 -2.99 2.50 28.29
C PRO A 516 -3.97 2.83 29.44
N ASP A 517 -4.65 3.97 29.36
CA ASP A 517 -5.61 4.44 30.36
C ASP A 517 -7.08 4.23 29.95
N VAL A 518 -7.34 3.70 28.74
CA VAL A 518 -8.70 3.59 28.18
C VAL A 518 -9.19 2.14 28.20
N ASN A 519 -9.52 1.63 29.38
CA ASN A 519 -10.27 0.38 29.52
C ASN A 519 -11.74 0.63 29.17
N GLY A 520 -12.17 0.21 27.98
CA GLY A 520 -13.54 0.40 27.53
C GLY A 520 -14.03 -0.66 26.55
N HIS A 521 -15.33 -0.96 26.61
CA HIS A 521 -15.99 -1.72 25.55
C HIS A 521 -16.37 -0.79 24.43
N GLY A 522 -16.10 -1.20 23.20
CA GLY A 522 -16.37 -0.38 22.04
C GLY A 522 -16.44 -1.18 20.75
N LEU A 523 -16.50 -0.43 19.66
CA LEU A 523 -16.51 -0.88 18.28
C LEU A 523 -15.49 -0.05 17.51
N ARG A 524 -14.74 -0.71 16.63
CA ARG A 524 -13.86 -0.07 15.66
C ARG A 524 -14.29 -0.43 14.25
N ILE A 525 -14.84 0.52 13.52
CA ILE A 525 -15.21 0.36 12.12
C ILE A 525 -14.04 0.87 11.27
N SER A 526 -13.31 -0.04 10.63
CA SER A 526 -12.20 0.34 9.75
C SER A 526 -12.68 0.52 8.32
N ARG A 527 -12.32 1.64 7.70
CA ARG A 527 -12.45 1.91 6.27
C ARG A 527 -11.78 0.82 5.46
N MET A 528 -10.63 0.30 5.91
CA MET A 528 -9.93 -0.78 5.22
C MET A 528 -10.77 -2.05 5.09
N TRP A 529 -11.67 -2.33 6.04
CA TRP A 529 -12.55 -3.51 6.02
C TRP A 529 -13.98 -3.20 5.59
N ASN A 530 -14.22 -1.99 5.10
CA ASN A 530 -15.55 -1.56 4.67
C ASN A 530 -15.41 -0.73 3.37
N ARG A 531 -14.37 -0.99 2.56
CA ARG A 531 -14.25 -0.36 1.25
C ARG A 531 -15.25 -1.01 0.31
N ASP A 532 -15.94 -0.20 -0.49
CA ASP A 532 -16.89 -0.70 -1.51
C ASP A 532 -16.20 -1.70 -2.47
N GLU A 533 -14.89 -1.59 -2.61
CA GLU A 533 -14.02 -2.43 -3.43
C GLU A 533 -13.70 -3.84 -2.85
N LEU A 534 -13.89 -4.06 -1.54
CA LEU A 534 -13.42 -5.27 -0.85
C LEU A 534 -14.55 -6.23 -0.45
N GLU A 535 -15.82 -5.83 -0.55
CA GLU A 535 -16.93 -6.61 0.00
C GLU A 535 -18.22 -6.63 -0.80
N LYS A 536 -19.07 -7.57 -0.40
CA LYS A 536 -20.41 -7.85 -0.94
C LYS A 536 -21.47 -6.80 -0.58
N GLN A 537 -21.18 -5.83 0.28
CA GLN A 537 -22.16 -4.82 0.67
C GLN A 537 -21.91 -3.51 -0.10
N PRO A 538 -22.81 -3.13 -1.03
CA PRO A 538 -22.72 -1.85 -1.72
C PRO A 538 -22.74 -0.70 -0.72
N ASN A 539 -21.91 0.31 -0.95
CA ASN A 539 -21.93 1.61 -0.27
C ASN A 539 -21.40 1.61 1.18
N SER A 540 -20.85 0.52 1.72
CA SER A 540 -20.27 0.49 3.08
C SER A 540 -19.23 1.60 3.29
N GLU A 541 -18.41 1.93 2.28
CA GLU A 541 -17.40 2.98 2.43
C GLU A 541 -18.04 4.37 2.51
N LYS A 542 -19.07 4.58 1.68
CA LYS A 542 -19.84 5.83 1.64
C LYS A 542 -20.61 6.04 2.94
N LEU A 543 -21.21 4.97 3.47
CA LEU A 543 -21.91 4.98 4.76
C LEU A 543 -20.93 5.24 5.90
N LEU A 544 -19.72 4.67 5.84
CA LEU A 544 -18.68 4.95 6.82
C LEU A 544 -18.25 6.42 6.74
N ALA A 545 -18.01 6.97 5.55
CA ALA A 545 -17.69 8.38 5.38
C ALA A 545 -18.80 9.30 5.95
N LYS A 546 -20.07 8.91 5.78
CA LYS A 546 -21.22 9.62 6.36
C LYS A 546 -21.28 9.50 7.89
N LEU A 547 -20.89 8.35 8.42
CA LEU A 547 -20.78 8.12 9.86
C LEU A 547 -19.63 8.97 10.46
N MET A 548 -18.50 9.03 9.76
CA MET A 548 -17.30 9.80 10.13
C MET A 548 -17.44 11.32 9.96
N ALA A 549 -18.48 11.79 9.26
CA ALA A 549 -18.69 13.20 9.02
C ALA A 549 -19.02 14.00 10.29
N ASP A 550 -19.62 13.34 11.29
CA ASP A 550 -20.03 13.98 12.54
C ASP A 550 -19.48 13.18 13.73
N ASP A 551 -18.64 13.81 14.54
CA ASP A 551 -18.25 13.26 15.83
C ASP A 551 -19.39 13.46 16.85
N ILE A 552 -19.59 12.48 17.72
CA ILE A 552 -20.44 12.61 18.90
C ILE A 552 -19.56 12.81 20.11
N VAL A 553 -19.70 13.98 20.73
CA VAL A 553 -18.87 14.42 21.84
C VAL A 553 -19.72 14.79 23.04
N ILE A 554 -19.23 14.45 24.23
CA ILE A 554 -19.71 15.06 25.48
C ILE A 554 -18.95 16.37 25.62
N ARG A 555 -19.65 17.49 25.62
CA ARG A 555 -19.05 18.82 25.77
C ARG A 555 -19.40 19.42 27.13
N ALA A 556 -18.39 19.97 27.79
CA ALA A 556 -18.57 20.77 29.00
C ALA A 556 -18.25 22.23 28.67
N ARG A 557 -19.12 23.16 29.08
CA ARG A 557 -18.94 24.62 28.87
C ARG A 557 -19.11 25.37 30.18
N ILE A 558 -18.23 26.35 30.41
CA ILE A 558 -18.32 27.36 31.48
C ILE A 558 -17.92 28.72 30.90
N GLY A 559 -18.89 29.63 30.73
CA GLY A 559 -18.72 30.82 29.90
C GLY A 559 -18.21 30.44 28.49
N ASP A 560 -17.13 31.08 28.05
CA ASP A 560 -16.49 30.82 26.75
C ASP A 560 -15.53 29.61 26.74
N SER A 561 -15.19 29.08 27.92
CA SER A 561 -14.25 27.97 28.04
C SER A 561 -14.97 26.64 27.82
N LYS A 562 -14.36 25.75 27.02
CA LYS A 562 -14.95 24.45 26.68
C LYS A 562 -13.94 23.31 26.76
N GLY A 563 -14.41 22.16 27.21
CA GLY A 563 -13.75 20.87 27.12
C GLY A 563 -14.65 19.87 26.38
N GLN A 564 -14.07 18.83 25.78
CA GLN A 564 -14.85 17.80 25.11
C GLN A 564 -14.23 16.41 25.25
N LEU A 565 -15.08 15.40 25.23
CA LEU A 565 -14.70 13.99 25.19
C LEU A 565 -15.44 13.28 24.05
N GLY A 566 -14.68 12.68 23.12
CA GLY A 566 -15.24 11.90 22.02
C GLY A 566 -15.70 10.52 22.46
N ILE A 567 -16.97 10.21 22.21
CA ILE A 567 -17.55 8.88 22.50
C ILE A 567 -17.93 8.11 21.24
N ALA A 568 -18.16 8.80 20.12
CA ALA A 568 -18.15 8.21 18.79
C ALA A 568 -17.42 9.15 17.84
N THR A 569 -16.21 8.80 17.40
CA THR A 569 -15.37 9.74 16.64
C THR A 569 -14.61 9.09 15.51
N ALA A 570 -14.38 9.86 14.45
CA ALA A 570 -13.36 9.52 13.47
C ALA A 570 -11.97 9.59 14.11
N MET A 571 -11.11 8.63 13.79
CA MET A 571 -9.72 8.63 14.23
C MET A 571 -8.78 8.41 13.06
N ASP A 572 -7.80 9.31 12.95
CA ASP A 572 -6.62 9.14 12.11
C ASP A 572 -5.77 7.98 12.65
N CYS A 573 -5.50 6.98 11.81
CA CYS A 573 -4.69 5.83 12.18
C CYS A 573 -3.20 6.23 12.29
N HIS A 574 -2.78 6.67 13.48
CA HIS A 574 -1.55 7.45 13.65
C HIS A 574 -0.19 6.72 13.47
N VAL A 575 -0.11 5.38 13.48
CA VAL A 575 1.20 4.68 13.50
C VAL A 575 1.31 3.40 12.66
N SER A 576 0.21 2.72 12.30
CA SER A 576 0.26 1.41 11.63
C SER A 576 -0.39 1.35 10.25
N CYS A 577 -1.22 2.32 9.88
CA CYS A 577 -1.78 2.34 8.54
C CYS A 577 -0.71 2.90 7.59
N ARG A 578 -0.13 2.01 6.77
CA ARG A 578 0.88 2.38 5.75
C ARG A 578 0.38 3.44 4.74
N LEU A 579 -0.90 3.83 4.79
CA LEU A 579 -1.58 4.63 3.77
C LEU A 579 -2.03 6.04 4.23
N GLY A 580 -2.13 6.35 5.53
CA GLY A 580 -2.45 7.68 6.09
C GLY A 580 -3.87 8.22 5.78
N GLY A 581 -4.60 8.60 6.82
CA GLY A 581 -5.92 9.24 6.76
C GLY A 581 -6.89 8.73 7.85
N ASP A 582 -8.06 9.40 7.96
CA ASP A 582 -9.18 8.99 8.79
C ASP A 582 -9.71 7.65 8.26
N ASP A 583 -9.16 6.56 8.77
CA ASP A 583 -9.40 5.19 8.31
C ASP A 583 -10.25 4.40 9.31
N GLU A 584 -10.58 4.95 10.47
CA GLU A 584 -11.32 4.25 11.50
C GLU A 584 -12.37 5.17 12.17
N TYR A 585 -13.55 4.61 12.45
CA TYR A 585 -14.56 5.24 13.30
C TYR A 585 -14.75 4.40 14.56
N HIS A 586 -14.62 5.03 15.71
CA HIS A 586 -14.60 4.37 17.00
C HIS A 586 -15.87 4.73 17.76
N ILE A 587 -16.65 3.74 18.20
CA ILE A 587 -17.83 3.93 19.07
C ILE A 587 -17.53 3.31 20.42
N ARG A 588 -17.60 4.09 21.49
CA ARG A 588 -17.24 3.69 22.85
C ARG A 588 -18.51 3.47 23.66
N PHE A 589 -18.90 2.21 23.84
CA PHE A 589 -20.15 1.86 24.53
C PHE A 589 -20.13 2.19 26.02
N SER A 590 -18.95 2.25 26.63
CA SER A 590 -18.80 2.68 28.02
C SER A 590 -17.41 3.23 28.28
N GLY A 591 -17.32 4.12 29.27
CA GLY A 591 -16.07 4.59 29.84
C GLY A 591 -16.21 4.72 31.34
N LYS A 592 -15.14 4.37 32.06
CA LYS A 592 -15.05 4.52 33.51
C LYS A 592 -13.92 5.47 33.84
N GLN A 593 -14.21 6.46 34.69
CA GLN A 593 -13.22 7.39 35.26
C GLN A 593 -12.48 8.24 34.23
N GLU A 594 -13.09 8.52 33.08
CA GLU A 594 -12.53 9.51 32.17
C GLU A 594 -12.84 10.92 32.66
N SER A 595 -12.13 11.91 32.14
CA SER A 595 -12.36 13.30 32.54
C SER A 595 -12.39 14.23 31.36
N ILE A 596 -13.37 15.13 31.32
CA ILE A 596 -13.32 16.31 30.47
C ILE A 596 -12.48 17.36 31.19
N VAL A 597 -11.45 17.86 30.52
CA VAL A 597 -10.63 18.95 31.03
C VAL A 597 -11.03 20.25 30.34
N ILE A 598 -11.52 21.23 31.12
CA ILE A 598 -11.64 22.61 30.67
C ILE A 598 -10.41 23.35 31.17
N SER A 599 -9.50 23.70 30.25
CA SER A 599 -8.26 24.37 30.61
C SER A 599 -8.42 25.89 30.74
N ASN A 600 -7.57 26.49 31.58
CA ASN A 600 -7.39 27.95 31.71
C ASN A 600 -8.68 28.73 32.04
N VAL A 601 -9.50 28.20 32.96
CA VAL A 601 -10.69 28.87 33.48
C VAL A 601 -10.27 29.96 34.47
N SER A 602 -10.73 31.18 34.28
CA SER A 602 -10.45 32.32 35.17
C SER A 602 -11.28 32.27 36.46
N ASP A 603 -10.83 32.94 37.52
CA ASP A 603 -11.57 33.05 38.79
C ASP A 603 -12.98 33.63 38.61
N ALA A 604 -13.13 34.60 37.68
CA ALA A 604 -14.43 35.17 37.32
C ALA A 604 -15.37 34.13 36.69
N GLN A 605 -14.85 33.23 35.86
CA GLN A 605 -15.63 32.12 35.29
C GLN A 605 -15.89 31.03 36.34
N LEU A 606 -14.96 30.76 37.26
CA LEU A 606 -15.17 29.82 38.38
C LEU A 606 -16.28 30.31 39.32
N ALA A 607 -16.41 31.62 39.53
CA ALA A 607 -17.53 32.19 40.29
C ALA A 607 -18.90 31.91 39.62
N GLN A 608 -18.90 31.61 38.31
CA GLN A 608 -20.07 31.19 37.54
C GLN A 608 -20.21 29.65 37.44
N ALA A 609 -19.52 28.86 38.29
CA ALA A 609 -19.52 27.40 38.20
C ALA A 609 -20.91 26.75 38.30
N SER A 610 -21.91 27.44 38.88
CA SER A 610 -23.31 27.00 38.85
C SER A 610 -23.90 26.93 37.43
N GLU A 611 -23.24 27.53 36.44
CA GLU A 611 -23.63 27.51 35.03
C GLU A 611 -22.91 26.43 34.21
N LEU A 612 -22.18 25.51 34.84
CA LEU A 612 -21.54 24.40 34.12
C LEU A 612 -22.59 23.59 33.34
N LYS A 613 -22.52 23.68 32.01
CA LYS A 613 -23.42 22.95 31.11
C LYS A 613 -22.67 21.78 30.51
N LEU A 614 -23.22 20.60 30.71
CA LEU A 614 -22.82 19.38 30.02
C LEU A 614 -23.85 19.05 28.95
N THR A 615 -23.41 19.00 27.70
CA THR A 615 -24.26 18.64 26.56
C THR A 615 -23.65 17.46 25.83
N LEU A 616 -24.51 16.51 25.43
CA LEU A 616 -24.17 15.49 24.47
C LEU A 616 -24.63 15.98 23.10
N GLU A 617 -23.70 16.31 22.21
CA GLU A 617 -24.00 16.96 20.94
C GLU A 617 -23.16 16.39 19.80
N ARG A 618 -23.64 16.60 18.56
CA ARG A 618 -22.86 16.36 17.34
C ARG A 618 -21.90 17.55 17.18
N ASN A 619 -20.65 17.28 16.82
CA ASN A 619 -19.63 18.32 16.67
C ASN A 619 -19.75 19.10 15.36
#